data_AF-C0QIK9-F1
#
_entry.id   AF-C0QIK9-F1
#
_cell.length_a   1.000
_cell.length_b   1.000
_cell.length_c   1.000
_cell.angle_alpha   90.00
_cell.angle_beta   90.00
_cell.angle_gamma   90.00
#
_symmetry.space_group_name_H-M   'P 1'
#
loop_
_entity.id
_entity.type
_entity.pdbx_description
1 polymer ?
#
loop_
_entity_poly.entity_id
_entity_poly.type
_entity_poly.pdbx_seq_one_letter_code
_entity_poly.pdbx_strand_id
1 'polypeptide(L)'
;MEGSIYPILYLAGSLATHRRSRILVQLLDAELAGDLLPEKGMCLMFGQEYQQAKHEKQKKWQEWCKQPGRTLLLIPPFQAGQVGEGVDWSLAFSGDDLKAEKNSVAQMVASEVTFLLQSKFPVFDRTPGYHLNHQWTDYTFNTLFNKRHSGSGVFCATTLPLWSISLMDAGDKLRKWLGRLHEHAGNASESKGGVEDKAVFNILEPQDYSVLSCVYAWQTTTPKALAEKLGSQIVPLFSFDLDWLTTSYNRLEKAGALQKGALTELGLAQLQECPWWGHAQQMKEVS
;
A
#
# COMPACT_ATOMS: atom_id res chain seq x y z
N MET A 1 -16.16 -10.88 -20.10
CA MET A 1 -14.95 -11.48 -19.52
C MET A 1 -14.93 -11.06 -18.07
N GLU A 2 -15.35 -11.96 -17.17
CA GLU A 2 -15.34 -11.72 -15.73
C GLU A 2 -13.87 -11.56 -15.28
N GLY A 3 -13.53 -10.37 -14.78
CA GLY A 3 -12.21 -10.14 -14.19
C GLY A 3 -12.04 -11.00 -12.95
N SER A 4 -10.94 -11.76 -12.87
CA SER A 4 -10.58 -12.52 -11.68
C SER A 4 -10.64 -11.61 -10.44
N ILE A 5 -11.39 -12.04 -9.42
CA ILE A 5 -11.50 -11.36 -8.11
C ILE A 5 -10.16 -11.41 -7.35
N TYR A 6 -9.22 -12.25 -7.79
CA TYR A 6 -7.92 -12.45 -7.14
C TYR A 6 -6.77 -11.82 -7.92
N PRO A 7 -5.75 -11.28 -7.23
CA PRO A 7 -4.57 -10.75 -7.88
C PRO A 7 -3.84 -11.83 -8.67
N ILE A 8 -3.18 -11.41 -9.75
CA ILE A 8 -2.16 -12.26 -10.39
C ILE A 8 -0.98 -12.37 -9.40
N LEU A 9 -0.57 -13.61 -9.15
CA LEU A 9 0.46 -13.95 -8.18
C LEU A 9 1.75 -14.32 -8.90
N TYR A 10 2.86 -13.75 -8.46
CA TYR A 10 4.18 -13.98 -9.04
C TYR A 10 5.15 -14.46 -7.98
N LEU A 11 5.99 -15.43 -8.31
CA LEU A 11 7.12 -15.86 -7.49
C LEU A 11 8.38 -15.15 -7.98
N ALA A 12 9.02 -14.40 -7.10
CA ALA A 12 10.17 -13.56 -7.41
C ALA A 12 11.45 -14.03 -6.70
N GLY A 13 12.60 -13.63 -7.25
CA GLY A 13 13.93 -13.94 -6.74
C GLY A 13 14.17 -15.46 -6.62
N SER A 14 14.85 -15.85 -5.55
CA SER A 14 15.18 -17.24 -5.25
C SER A 14 13.95 -18.13 -4.99
N LEU A 15 12.79 -17.55 -4.66
CA LEU A 15 11.55 -18.33 -4.50
C LEU A 15 11.12 -18.97 -5.82
N ALA A 16 11.30 -18.27 -6.95
CA ALA A 16 10.88 -18.73 -8.28
C ALA A 16 11.58 -20.04 -8.70
N THR A 17 12.82 -20.25 -8.26
CA THR A 17 13.64 -21.43 -8.62
C THR A 17 13.73 -22.46 -7.50
N HIS A 18 13.20 -22.17 -6.31
CA HIS A 18 13.26 -23.06 -5.16
C HIS A 18 12.26 -24.21 -5.27
N ARG A 19 12.52 -25.37 -4.64
CA ARG A 19 11.62 -26.54 -4.64
C ARG A 19 10.19 -26.26 -4.17
N ARG A 20 10.01 -25.23 -3.32
CA ARG A 20 8.71 -24.79 -2.76
C ARG A 20 7.85 -24.08 -3.81
N SER A 21 8.43 -23.56 -4.88
CA SER A 21 7.70 -22.91 -5.98
C SER A 21 6.61 -23.82 -6.53
N ARG A 22 6.91 -25.12 -6.72
CA ARG A 22 5.97 -26.11 -7.27
C ARG A 22 4.66 -26.17 -6.50
N ILE A 23 4.73 -26.11 -5.17
CA ILE A 23 3.54 -26.13 -4.30
C ILE A 23 2.74 -24.83 -4.50
N LEU A 24 3.41 -23.68 -4.50
CA LEU A 24 2.75 -22.39 -4.70
C LEU A 24 2.15 -22.26 -6.10
N VAL A 25 2.84 -22.71 -7.14
CA VAL A 25 2.32 -22.77 -8.52
C VAL A 25 1.05 -23.63 -8.56
N GLN A 26 1.10 -24.83 -7.97
CA GLN A 26 -0.06 -25.73 -7.97
C GLN A 26 -1.24 -25.21 -7.13
N LEU A 27 -0.95 -24.61 -5.96
CA LEU A 27 -1.97 -24.16 -5.02
C LEU A 27 -2.59 -22.82 -5.43
N LEU A 28 -1.77 -21.93 -5.99
CA LEU A 28 -2.08 -20.53 -6.22
C LEU A 28 -2.07 -20.12 -7.70
N ASP A 29 -1.78 -21.04 -8.62
CA ASP A 29 -1.64 -20.74 -10.05
C ASP A 29 -0.68 -19.55 -10.27
N ALA A 30 0.40 -19.53 -9.49
CA ALA A 30 1.35 -18.43 -9.46
C ALA A 30 2.33 -18.52 -10.64
N GLU A 31 2.66 -17.39 -11.24
CA GLU A 31 3.62 -17.28 -12.33
C GLU A 31 5.05 -17.14 -11.81
N LEU A 32 6.03 -17.64 -12.57
CA LEU A 32 7.45 -17.50 -12.23
C LEU A 32 8.00 -16.21 -12.87
N ALA A 33 8.29 -15.20 -12.07
CA ALA A 33 8.81 -13.91 -12.55
C ALA A 33 10.36 -13.82 -12.47
N GLY A 34 10.99 -14.64 -11.61
CA GLY A 34 12.44 -14.60 -11.43
C GLY A 34 12.91 -13.25 -10.87
N ASP A 35 13.92 -12.64 -11.49
CA ASP A 35 14.45 -11.34 -11.07
C ASP A 35 13.66 -10.13 -11.59
N LEU A 36 12.79 -10.32 -12.59
CA LEU A 36 12.01 -9.24 -13.18
C LEU A 36 10.73 -9.02 -12.39
N LEU A 37 10.54 -7.83 -11.81
CA LEU A 37 9.29 -7.49 -11.14
C LEU A 37 8.21 -7.12 -12.17
N PRO A 38 7.00 -7.69 -12.09
CA PRO A 38 5.90 -7.45 -13.02
C PRO A 38 5.35 -6.02 -12.88
N GLU A 39 4.57 -5.58 -13.86
CA GLU A 39 3.99 -4.22 -13.83
C GLU A 39 2.87 -4.04 -12.82
N LYS A 40 2.18 -5.12 -12.41
CA LYS A 40 1.09 -5.13 -11.43
C LYS A 40 0.92 -6.53 -10.82
N GLY A 41 0.16 -6.62 -9.73
CA GLY A 41 -0.14 -7.87 -9.02
C GLY A 41 0.65 -8.04 -7.73
N MET A 42 0.69 -9.27 -7.21
CA MET A 42 1.39 -9.59 -5.98
C MET A 42 2.65 -10.42 -6.26
N CYS A 43 3.80 -9.96 -5.79
CA CYS A 43 5.04 -10.71 -5.79
C CYS A 43 5.28 -11.35 -4.42
N LEU A 44 5.52 -12.66 -4.41
CA LEU A 44 5.98 -13.40 -3.25
C LEU A 44 7.49 -13.58 -3.34
N MET A 45 8.19 -13.32 -2.25
CA MET A 45 9.65 -13.43 -2.14
C MET A 45 10.04 -13.98 -0.78
N PHE A 46 11.16 -14.70 -0.71
CA PHE A 46 11.71 -15.09 0.59
C PHE A 46 12.18 -13.88 1.38
N GLY A 47 11.72 -13.78 2.62
CA GLY A 47 12.11 -12.75 3.56
C GLY A 47 13.60 -12.76 3.87
N GLN A 48 14.21 -13.95 3.95
CA GLN A 48 15.66 -14.09 4.11
C GLN A 48 16.43 -13.47 2.94
N GLU A 49 15.96 -13.63 1.70
CA GLU A 49 16.61 -13.00 0.54
C GLU A 49 16.54 -11.48 0.66
N TYR A 50 15.39 -10.96 1.08
CA TYR A 50 15.21 -9.53 1.31
C TYR A 50 16.14 -9.01 2.41
N GLN A 51 16.20 -9.68 3.56
CA GLN A 51 17.06 -9.34 4.70
C GLN A 51 18.55 -9.29 4.33
N GLN A 52 19.01 -10.22 3.50
CA GLN A 52 20.42 -10.35 3.11
C GLN A 52 20.79 -9.46 1.92
N ALA A 53 19.81 -8.90 1.21
CA ALA A 53 20.06 -8.07 0.07
C ALA A 53 20.68 -6.72 0.47
N LYS A 54 21.56 -6.20 -0.38
CA LYS A 54 22.13 -4.85 -0.22
C LYS A 54 21.02 -3.80 -0.20
N HIS A 55 21.25 -2.70 0.51
CA HIS A 55 20.32 -1.57 0.64
C HIS A 55 19.71 -1.12 -0.70
N GLU A 56 20.51 -1.02 -1.77
CA GLU A 56 20.01 -0.62 -3.10
C GLU A 56 18.95 -1.59 -3.67
N LYS A 57 19.09 -2.90 -3.43
CA LYS A 57 18.14 -3.91 -3.91
C LYS A 57 16.85 -3.87 -3.07
N GLN A 58 16.98 -3.71 -1.75
CA GLN A 58 15.83 -3.48 -0.85
C GLN A 58 15.04 -2.24 -1.26
N LYS A 59 15.73 -1.12 -1.51
CA LYS A 59 15.12 0.13 -1.96
C LYS A 59 14.37 -0.04 -3.27
N LYS A 60 14.93 -0.74 -4.26
CA LYS A 60 14.25 -1.03 -5.54
C LYS A 60 12.94 -1.81 -5.34
N TRP A 61 12.96 -2.84 -4.49
CA TRP A 61 11.77 -3.62 -4.17
C TRP A 61 10.69 -2.79 -3.46
N GLN A 62 11.10 -1.93 -2.53
CA GLN A 62 10.20 -1.01 -1.86
C GLN A 62 9.64 0.07 -2.79
N GLU A 63 10.44 0.61 -3.70
CA GLU A 63 9.99 1.57 -4.70
C GLU A 63 8.99 0.94 -5.66
N TRP A 64 9.22 -0.32 -6.04
CA TRP A 64 8.28 -1.07 -6.86
C TRP A 64 6.93 -1.23 -6.17
N CYS A 65 6.90 -1.69 -4.92
CA CYS A 65 5.64 -1.93 -4.20
C CYS A 65 4.95 -0.66 -3.71
N LYS A 66 5.54 0.53 -3.87
CA LYS A 66 4.86 1.81 -3.61
C LYS A 66 3.86 2.18 -4.71
N GLN A 67 4.01 1.63 -5.92
CA GLN A 67 3.10 1.96 -7.02
C GLN A 67 1.73 1.27 -6.85
N PRO A 68 0.63 1.89 -7.31
CA PRO A 68 -0.71 1.31 -7.24
C PRO A 68 -0.78 -0.10 -7.88
N GLY A 69 -1.56 -0.97 -7.27
CA GLY A 69 -1.85 -2.33 -7.75
C GLY A 69 -0.69 -3.29 -7.62
N ARG A 70 0.29 -2.96 -6.78
CA ARG A 70 1.47 -3.80 -6.52
C ARG A 70 1.54 -4.17 -5.05
N THR A 71 1.70 -5.45 -4.78
CA THR A 71 1.99 -5.94 -3.43
C THR A 71 3.28 -6.72 -3.45
N LEU A 72 4.21 -6.40 -2.57
CA LEU A 72 5.35 -7.26 -2.28
C LEU A 72 5.10 -7.96 -0.94
N LEU A 73 4.99 -9.28 -0.95
CA LEU A 73 4.81 -10.11 0.22
C LEU A 73 6.08 -10.92 0.49
N LEU A 74 6.76 -10.59 1.58
CA LEU A 74 7.85 -11.40 2.11
C LEU A 74 7.26 -12.59 2.88
N ILE A 75 7.70 -13.80 2.55
CA ILE A 75 7.28 -15.06 3.17
C ILE A 75 8.51 -15.77 3.76
N PRO A 76 8.36 -16.72 4.70
CA PRO A 76 9.53 -17.39 5.28
C PRO A 76 10.34 -18.16 4.21
N PRO A 77 11.60 -18.53 4.47
CA PRO A 77 12.30 -18.37 5.73
C PRO A 77 12.70 -16.92 5.99
N PHE A 78 12.96 -16.63 7.25
CA PHE A 78 13.57 -15.38 7.72
C PHE A 78 14.67 -15.70 8.74
N GLN A 79 15.44 -14.68 9.11
CA GLN A 79 16.34 -14.67 10.25
C GLN A 79 15.80 -13.77 11.37
N ALA A 80 16.13 -14.07 12.62
CA ALA A 80 15.80 -13.22 13.75
C ALA A 80 16.44 -11.82 13.59
N GLY A 81 15.75 -10.79 14.08
CA GLY A 81 16.19 -9.40 13.94
C GLY A 81 15.38 -8.61 12.91
N GLN A 82 15.94 -7.53 12.38
CA GLN A 82 15.21 -6.64 11.48
C GLN A 82 14.81 -7.31 10.16
N VAL A 83 13.62 -7.00 9.66
CA VAL A 83 13.15 -7.48 8.35
C VAL A 83 13.87 -6.73 7.22
N GLY A 84 14.12 -5.45 7.39
CA GLY A 84 15.00 -4.65 6.53
C GLY A 84 14.76 -3.16 6.71
N GLU A 85 15.47 -2.35 5.93
CA GLU A 85 15.44 -0.89 6.08
C GLU A 85 14.09 -0.30 5.64
N GLY A 86 13.68 0.84 6.20
CA GLY A 86 12.45 1.55 5.79
C GLY A 86 11.15 1.06 6.44
N VAL A 87 11.20 0.01 7.26
CA VAL A 87 10.12 -0.41 8.16
C VAL A 87 10.66 -0.63 9.57
N ASP A 88 9.80 -0.55 10.58
CA ASP A 88 10.18 -0.77 11.99
C ASP A 88 10.02 -2.24 12.42
N TRP A 89 10.04 -3.16 11.46
CA TRP A 89 9.68 -4.56 11.67
C TRP A 89 10.87 -5.41 12.08
N SER A 90 10.66 -6.25 13.09
CA SER A 90 11.61 -7.27 13.51
C SER A 90 10.95 -8.62 13.73
N LEU A 91 11.77 -9.67 13.69
CA LEU A 91 11.37 -11.04 13.96
C LEU A 91 12.00 -11.53 15.25
N ALA A 92 11.15 -12.12 16.08
CA ALA A 92 11.53 -12.85 17.27
C ALA A 92 11.06 -14.30 17.15
N PHE A 93 11.71 -15.24 17.84
CA PHE A 93 11.24 -16.62 17.88
C PHE A 93 9.82 -16.68 18.44
N SER A 94 8.98 -17.53 17.85
CA SER A 94 7.68 -17.83 18.42
C SER A 94 7.83 -18.66 19.69
N GLY A 95 6.88 -18.48 20.61
CA GLY A 95 6.66 -19.44 21.68
C GLY A 95 5.93 -20.69 21.16
N ASP A 96 5.71 -21.65 22.06
CA ASP A 96 4.88 -22.82 21.79
C ASP A 96 3.39 -22.45 21.74
N ASP A 97 2.59 -23.26 21.03
CA ASP A 97 1.12 -23.17 21.00
C ASP A 97 0.51 -21.86 20.44
N LEU A 98 1.00 -21.39 19.29
CA LEU A 98 0.33 -20.32 18.54
C LEU A 98 -1.10 -20.73 18.15
N LYS A 99 -2.05 -19.83 18.39
CA LYS A 99 -3.47 -20.01 18.08
C LYS A 99 -3.98 -18.84 17.28
N ALA A 100 -4.86 -19.12 16.33
CA ALA A 100 -5.53 -18.14 15.50
C ALA A 100 -7.02 -18.45 15.42
N GLU A 101 -7.77 -17.64 14.68
CA GLU A 101 -9.18 -17.91 14.44
C GLU A 101 -9.36 -19.30 13.80
N LYS A 102 -10.34 -20.06 14.29
CA LYS A 102 -10.66 -21.38 13.74
C LYS A 102 -10.90 -21.29 12.24
N ASN A 103 -10.44 -22.29 11.49
CA ASN A 103 -10.58 -22.38 10.03
C ASN A 103 -9.85 -21.29 9.22
N SER A 104 -9.05 -20.43 9.84
CA SER A 104 -8.19 -19.45 9.17
C SER A 104 -6.91 -20.08 8.60
N VAL A 105 -6.30 -19.41 7.61
CA VAL A 105 -4.98 -19.80 7.07
C VAL A 105 -3.93 -19.87 8.18
N ALA A 106 -3.90 -18.88 9.07
CA ALA A 106 -2.97 -18.84 10.20
C ALA A 106 -3.12 -20.05 11.12
N GLN A 107 -4.35 -20.48 11.42
CA GLN A 107 -4.60 -21.63 12.28
C GLN A 107 -4.14 -22.95 11.63
N MET A 108 -4.24 -23.07 10.31
CA MET A 108 -3.84 -24.28 9.57
C MET A 108 -2.33 -24.52 9.59
N VAL A 109 -1.54 -23.45 9.71
CA VAL A 109 -0.07 -23.51 9.69
C VAL A 109 0.58 -23.09 11.01
N ALA A 110 -0.22 -22.91 12.07
CA ALA A 110 0.27 -22.36 13.34
C ALA A 110 1.43 -23.17 13.95
N SER A 111 1.39 -24.50 13.82
CA SER A 111 2.43 -25.41 14.30
C SER A 111 3.73 -25.38 13.48
N GLU A 112 3.73 -24.74 12.31
CA GLU A 112 4.90 -24.63 11.43
C GLU A 112 5.58 -23.26 11.51
N VAL A 113 4.99 -22.31 12.26
CA VAL A 113 5.53 -20.96 12.43
C VAL A 113 6.62 -20.97 13.48
N THR A 114 7.80 -20.45 13.11
CA THR A 114 8.97 -20.37 13.99
C THR A 114 9.30 -18.94 14.44
N PHE A 115 8.68 -17.94 13.82
CA PHE A 115 8.92 -16.52 14.10
C PHE A 115 7.62 -15.75 14.23
N LEU A 116 7.67 -14.70 15.03
CA LEU A 116 6.63 -13.69 15.19
C LEU A 116 7.14 -12.35 14.67
N LEU A 117 6.24 -11.61 14.01
CA LEU A 117 6.51 -10.24 13.60
C LEU A 117 6.25 -9.27 14.76
N GLN A 118 7.12 -8.29 14.90
CA GLN A 118 7.03 -7.21 15.86
C GLN A 118 7.16 -5.87 15.13
N SER A 119 6.41 -4.87 15.58
CA SER A 119 6.46 -3.49 15.11
C SER A 119 6.08 -2.57 16.26
N LYS A 120 6.69 -1.39 16.32
CA LYS A 120 6.35 -0.33 17.29
C LYS A 120 5.11 0.44 16.83
N PHE A 121 4.91 0.54 15.51
CA PHE A 121 3.81 1.26 14.89
C PHE A 121 3.07 0.37 13.86
N PRO A 122 2.43 -0.72 14.30
CA PRO A 122 1.74 -1.63 13.39
C PRO A 122 0.53 -0.94 12.75
N VAL A 123 0.31 -1.23 11.47
CA VAL A 123 -0.91 -0.86 10.76
C VAL A 123 -1.96 -1.95 10.98
N PHE A 124 -3.11 -1.56 11.51
CA PHE A 124 -4.24 -2.45 11.72
C PHE A 124 -5.18 -2.46 10.51
N ASP A 125 -5.64 -3.64 10.11
CA ASP A 125 -6.72 -3.76 9.16
C ASP A 125 -8.02 -3.35 9.87
N ARG A 126 -8.61 -2.24 9.41
CA ARG A 126 -9.85 -1.67 9.97
C ARG A 126 -11.06 -1.93 9.09
N THR A 127 -10.94 -2.82 8.09
CA THR A 127 -12.02 -3.15 7.17
C THR A 127 -13.19 -3.77 7.94
N PRO A 128 -14.37 -3.12 7.99
CA PRO A 128 -15.50 -3.64 8.74
C PRO A 128 -16.03 -4.95 8.11
N GLY A 129 -16.34 -5.94 8.96
CA GLY A 129 -16.97 -7.20 8.54
C GLY A 129 -16.04 -8.24 7.94
N TYR A 130 -14.76 -7.93 7.72
CA TYR A 130 -13.76 -8.84 7.18
C TYR A 130 -12.38 -8.55 7.76
N HIS A 131 -11.85 -9.49 8.55
CA HIS A 131 -10.54 -9.36 9.19
C HIS A 131 -9.48 -10.15 8.41
N LEU A 132 -8.33 -9.51 8.14
CA LEU A 132 -7.14 -10.16 7.57
C LEU A 132 -6.56 -11.27 8.47
N ASN A 133 -6.94 -11.32 9.75
CA ASN A 133 -6.43 -12.25 10.78
C ASN A 133 -4.91 -12.23 10.89
N HIS A 134 -4.35 -11.02 10.82
CA HIS A 134 -2.90 -10.80 10.83
C HIS A 134 -2.25 -10.91 12.22
N GLN A 135 -3.06 -11.16 13.25
CA GLN A 135 -2.64 -11.40 14.63
C GLN A 135 -3.00 -12.81 15.07
N TRP A 136 -2.17 -13.35 15.95
CA TRP A 136 -2.49 -14.51 16.78
C TRP A 136 -3.42 -14.10 17.93
N THR A 137 -4.00 -15.06 18.64
CA THR A 137 -4.91 -14.79 19.76
C THR A 137 -4.23 -14.13 20.96
N ASP A 138 -2.90 -14.18 21.04
CA ASP A 138 -2.09 -13.50 22.05
C ASP A 138 -1.69 -12.06 21.63
N TYR A 139 -2.29 -11.55 20.55
CA TYR A 139 -2.06 -10.23 19.94
C TYR A 139 -0.69 -10.03 19.28
N THR A 140 0.15 -11.06 19.23
CA THR A 140 1.39 -11.02 18.43
C THR A 140 1.05 -11.12 16.93
N PHE A 141 1.92 -10.62 16.06
CA PHE A 141 1.63 -10.55 14.63
C PHE A 141 2.16 -11.76 13.86
N ASN A 142 1.31 -12.34 13.01
CA ASN A 142 1.72 -13.27 11.97
C ASN A 142 1.98 -12.56 10.64
N THR A 143 1.37 -11.38 10.42
CA THR A 143 1.49 -10.62 9.19
C THR A 143 1.51 -9.14 9.51
N LEU A 144 2.41 -8.40 8.88
CA LEU A 144 2.46 -6.95 8.94
C LEU A 144 2.44 -6.39 7.51
N PHE A 145 1.80 -5.25 7.35
CA PHE A 145 1.78 -4.53 6.08
C PHE A 145 2.02 -3.04 6.32
N ASN A 146 2.65 -2.40 5.34
CA ASN A 146 2.91 -0.98 5.31
C ASN A 146 2.35 -0.43 4.01
N LYS A 147 1.57 0.65 4.14
CA LYS A 147 0.98 1.39 3.03
C LYS A 147 1.25 2.87 3.28
N ARG A 148 1.72 3.57 2.24
CA ARG A 148 2.10 5.00 2.37
C ARG A 148 0.88 5.92 2.33
N HIS A 149 -0.08 5.63 1.43
CA HIS A 149 -1.35 6.34 1.27
C HIS A 149 -2.38 5.44 0.56
N SER A 150 -3.66 5.82 0.57
CA SER A 150 -4.82 5.08 0.01
C SER A 150 -4.61 4.52 -1.41
N GLY A 151 -3.97 5.28 -2.30
CA GLY A 151 -3.67 4.85 -3.67
C GLY A 151 -2.36 4.07 -3.87
N SER A 152 -1.49 3.94 -2.87
CA SER A 152 -0.21 3.23 -3.03
C SER A 152 -0.37 1.71 -3.01
N GLY A 153 0.64 1.03 -3.54
CA GLY A 153 0.80 -0.40 -3.32
C GLY A 153 1.17 -0.73 -1.86
N VAL A 154 1.47 -2.00 -1.60
CA VAL A 154 1.66 -2.50 -0.24
C VAL A 154 2.96 -3.29 -0.12
N PHE A 155 3.75 -2.95 0.89
CA PHE A 155 4.84 -3.79 1.36
C PHE A 155 4.35 -4.64 2.52
N CYS A 156 4.55 -5.95 2.49
CA CYS A 156 4.05 -6.88 3.50
C CYS A 156 5.11 -7.91 3.89
N ALA A 157 5.01 -8.41 5.11
CA ALA A 157 5.72 -9.59 5.56
C ALA A 157 4.76 -10.50 6.31
N THR A 158 4.85 -11.81 6.09
CA THR A 158 4.09 -12.83 6.84
C THR A 158 5.02 -13.92 7.32
N THR A 159 4.81 -14.43 8.53
CA THR A 159 5.53 -15.59 9.08
C THR A 159 4.85 -16.91 8.75
N LEU A 160 3.69 -16.87 8.07
CA LEU A 160 2.93 -18.04 7.66
C LEU A 160 3.65 -18.78 6.50
N PRO A 161 3.97 -20.07 6.64
CA PRO A 161 4.59 -20.86 5.57
C PRO A 161 3.56 -21.24 4.51
N LEU A 162 3.37 -20.37 3.51
CA LEU A 162 2.30 -20.49 2.50
C LEU A 162 2.43 -21.72 1.57
N TRP A 163 3.58 -22.40 1.58
CA TRP A 163 3.82 -23.66 0.85
C TRP A 163 3.55 -24.90 1.71
N SER A 164 2.94 -24.75 2.90
CA SER A 164 2.62 -25.88 3.77
C SER A 164 1.68 -26.86 3.07
N ILE A 165 1.92 -28.15 3.31
CA ILE A 165 1.03 -29.23 2.86
C ILE A 165 -0.34 -29.10 3.54
N SER A 166 -0.40 -28.56 4.77
CA SER A 166 -1.63 -28.29 5.51
C SER A 166 -2.58 -27.31 4.79
N LEU A 167 -2.06 -26.57 3.79
CA LEU A 167 -2.84 -25.65 2.97
C LEU A 167 -3.30 -26.24 1.63
N MET A 168 -2.91 -27.46 1.26
CA MET A 168 -3.22 -28.05 -0.05
C MET A 168 -4.73 -28.12 -0.33
N ASP A 169 -5.53 -28.48 0.66
CA ASP A 169 -7.00 -28.54 0.55
C ASP A 169 -7.67 -27.20 0.87
N ALA A 170 -6.89 -26.16 1.15
CA ALA A 170 -7.34 -24.83 1.55
C ALA A 170 -6.91 -23.73 0.57
N GLY A 171 -6.62 -24.09 -0.70
CA GLY A 171 -6.18 -23.15 -1.74
C GLY A 171 -7.10 -21.95 -1.91
N ASP A 172 -8.42 -22.14 -1.90
CA ASP A 172 -9.39 -21.04 -1.97
C ASP A 172 -9.30 -20.09 -0.79
N LYS A 173 -9.05 -20.61 0.42
CA LYS A 173 -8.89 -19.79 1.63
C LYS A 173 -7.60 -18.99 1.54
N LEU A 174 -6.53 -19.60 1.06
CA LEU A 174 -5.25 -18.92 0.86
C LEU A 174 -5.37 -17.83 -0.21
N ARG A 175 -6.00 -18.10 -1.35
CA ARG A 175 -6.26 -17.11 -2.41
C ARG A 175 -7.11 -15.95 -1.90
N LYS A 176 -8.16 -16.22 -1.12
CA LYS A 176 -8.96 -15.18 -0.46
C LYS A 176 -8.15 -14.36 0.52
N TRP A 177 -7.31 -15.00 1.33
CA TRP A 177 -6.44 -14.31 2.27
C TRP A 177 -5.41 -13.40 1.55
N LEU A 178 -4.77 -13.90 0.49
CA LEU A 178 -3.87 -13.11 -0.37
C LEU A 178 -4.61 -11.97 -1.09
N GLY A 179 -5.82 -12.24 -1.59
CA GLY A 179 -6.69 -11.24 -2.20
C GLY A 179 -6.97 -10.08 -1.26
N ARG A 180 -7.38 -10.37 -0.02
CA ARG A 180 -7.60 -9.35 1.03
C ARG A 180 -6.36 -8.53 1.33
N LEU A 181 -5.19 -9.18 1.41
CA LEU A 181 -3.94 -8.46 1.59
C LEU A 181 -3.67 -7.52 0.41
N HIS A 182 -4.00 -7.94 -0.81
CA HIS A 182 -3.85 -7.15 -2.03
C HIS A 182 -4.90 -6.05 -2.19
N GLU A 183 -6.09 -6.17 -1.60
CA GLU A 183 -7.11 -5.11 -1.61
C GLU A 183 -6.60 -3.81 -0.98
N HIS A 184 -5.58 -3.91 -0.12
CA HIS A 184 -4.88 -2.75 0.39
C HIS A 184 -3.97 -2.08 -0.66
N ALA A 185 -3.59 -2.74 -1.75
CA ALA A 185 -2.91 -2.09 -2.86
C ALA A 185 -3.95 -1.31 -3.65
N GLY A 186 -3.80 0.01 -3.76
CA GLY A 186 -4.72 0.84 -4.55
C GLY A 186 -4.89 0.27 -5.97
N ASN A 187 -5.97 0.58 -6.68
CA ASN A 187 -6.17 -0.01 -8.01
C ASN A 187 -5.09 0.48 -8.98
N ALA A 188 -4.42 -0.45 -9.69
CA ALA A 188 -3.63 -0.08 -10.85
C ALA A 188 -4.60 0.50 -11.88
N SER A 189 -4.53 1.81 -12.14
CA SER A 189 -5.28 2.40 -13.24
C SER A 189 -4.95 1.62 -14.52
N GLU A 190 -5.96 1.05 -15.16
CA GLU A 190 -5.83 0.50 -16.50
C GLU A 190 -5.33 1.63 -17.39
N SER A 191 -4.05 1.60 -17.74
CA SER A 191 -3.53 2.43 -18.82
C SER A 191 -4.19 1.92 -20.10
N LYS A 192 -5.37 2.44 -20.42
CA LYS A 192 -5.88 2.44 -21.78
C LYS A 192 -4.80 3.09 -22.63
N GLY A 193 -4.37 2.37 -23.67
CA GLY A 193 -3.40 2.87 -24.64
C GLY A 193 -3.78 4.28 -25.07
N GLY A 194 -2.85 5.20 -24.85
CA GLY A 194 -2.98 6.62 -25.12
C GLY A 194 -1.60 7.22 -24.88
N VAL A 195 -1.02 7.72 -25.96
CA VAL A 195 0.28 8.35 -26.06
C VAL A 195 0.45 9.44 -24.99
N GLU A 196 1.62 9.47 -24.35
CA GLU A 196 2.16 10.58 -23.54
C GLU A 196 1.28 11.14 -22.41
N ASP A 197 1.41 10.61 -21.18
CA ASP A 197 1.19 11.41 -19.95
C ASP A 197 1.80 10.79 -18.68
N LYS A 198 2.94 10.08 -18.83
CA LYS A 198 3.69 9.50 -17.69
C LYS A 198 4.85 10.40 -17.26
N ALA A 199 4.56 11.62 -16.78
CA ALA A 199 5.59 12.46 -16.15
C ALA A 199 5.01 13.56 -15.23
N VAL A 200 4.03 13.28 -14.36
CA VAL A 200 3.43 14.37 -13.56
C VAL A 200 3.18 14.03 -12.07
N PHE A 201 3.04 12.75 -11.71
CA PHE A 201 2.66 12.33 -10.35
C PHE A 201 3.74 12.47 -9.25
N ASN A 202 4.85 13.15 -9.53
CA ASN A 202 5.94 13.39 -8.56
C ASN A 202 6.16 14.89 -8.26
N ILE A 203 5.23 15.76 -8.69
CA ILE A 203 5.39 17.22 -8.56
C ILE A 203 4.69 17.77 -7.30
N LEU A 204 3.60 17.15 -6.84
CA LEU A 204 2.80 17.72 -5.74
C LEU A 204 3.37 17.39 -4.36
N GLU A 205 3.58 18.43 -3.57
CA GLU A 205 3.97 18.35 -2.18
C GLU A 205 2.73 18.07 -1.30
N PRO A 206 2.88 17.45 -0.11
CA PRO A 206 1.75 17.21 0.80
C PRO A 206 0.94 18.48 1.13
N GLN A 207 1.59 19.64 1.14
CA GLN A 207 0.97 20.94 1.41
C GLN A 207 0.12 21.44 0.22
N ASP A 208 0.38 21.00 -1.01
CA ASP A 208 -0.42 21.39 -2.18
C ASP A 208 -1.88 20.89 -2.07
N TYR A 209 -2.13 19.81 -1.31
CA TYR A 209 -3.48 19.32 -1.03
C TYR A 209 -4.29 20.25 -0.11
N SER A 210 -3.62 21.02 0.75
CA SER A 210 -4.30 22.04 1.56
C SER A 210 -4.76 23.22 0.70
N VAL A 211 -3.99 23.58 -0.34
CA VAL A 211 -4.40 24.56 -1.35
C VAL A 211 -5.58 24.04 -2.17
N LEU A 212 -5.55 22.78 -2.64
CA LEU A 212 -6.69 22.14 -3.31
C LEU A 212 -7.95 22.13 -2.45
N SER A 213 -7.82 21.85 -1.14
CA SER A 213 -8.93 21.87 -0.20
C SER A 213 -9.57 23.26 -0.12
N CYS A 214 -8.75 24.31 -0.07
CA CYS A 214 -9.22 25.69 -0.04
C CYS A 214 -9.85 26.13 -1.37
N VAL A 215 -9.26 25.73 -2.51
CA VAL A 215 -9.81 26.01 -3.85
C VAL A 215 -11.16 25.31 -4.03
N TYR A 216 -11.30 24.07 -3.56
CA TYR A 216 -12.57 23.34 -3.58
C TYR A 216 -13.64 24.02 -2.72
N ALA A 217 -13.29 24.45 -1.51
CA ALA A 217 -14.21 25.06 -0.56
C ALA A 217 -14.64 26.48 -0.99
N TRP A 218 -13.70 27.30 -1.45
CA TRP A 218 -13.93 28.74 -1.69
C TRP A 218 -13.97 29.14 -3.16
N GLN A 219 -13.74 28.20 -4.08
CA GLN A 219 -13.74 28.44 -5.52
C GLN A 219 -12.81 29.60 -5.94
N THR A 220 -11.70 29.76 -5.22
CA THR A 220 -10.70 30.79 -5.51
C THR A 220 -9.88 30.34 -6.72
N THR A 221 -9.65 31.25 -7.67
CA THR A 221 -8.96 30.96 -8.93
C THR A 221 -7.58 31.60 -9.03
N THR A 222 -7.17 32.35 -8.02
CA THR A 222 -5.84 32.99 -7.99
C THR A 222 -5.19 32.87 -6.62
N PRO A 223 -3.85 32.79 -6.54
CA PRO A 223 -3.10 32.81 -5.28
C PRO A 223 -3.49 33.99 -4.39
N LYS A 224 -3.66 35.17 -4.99
CA LYS A 224 -4.02 36.41 -4.28
C LYS A 224 -5.42 36.33 -3.67
N ALA A 225 -6.41 35.87 -4.43
CA ALA A 225 -7.77 35.70 -3.93
C ALA A 225 -7.83 34.67 -2.78
N LEU A 226 -7.04 33.61 -2.86
CA LEU A 226 -6.93 32.62 -1.79
C LEU A 226 -6.27 33.21 -0.54
N ALA A 227 -5.17 33.97 -0.69
CA ALA A 227 -4.50 34.64 0.43
C ALA A 227 -5.42 35.66 1.12
N GLU A 228 -6.19 36.43 0.35
CA GLU A 228 -7.19 37.37 0.89
C GLU A 228 -8.30 36.64 1.66
N LYS A 229 -8.80 35.51 1.12
CA LYS A 229 -9.82 34.70 1.79
C LYS A 229 -9.29 34.11 3.10
N LEU A 230 -8.06 33.60 3.13
CA LEU A 230 -7.39 33.10 4.34
C LEU A 230 -7.18 34.21 5.37
N GLY A 231 -6.72 35.38 4.95
CA GLY A 231 -6.51 36.54 5.83
C GLY A 231 -7.81 37.13 6.40
N SER A 232 -8.95 36.87 5.76
CA SER A 232 -10.27 37.30 6.24
C SER A 232 -10.88 36.38 7.32
N GLN A 233 -10.25 35.23 7.61
CA GLN A 233 -10.76 34.29 8.59
C GLN A 233 -10.44 34.74 10.02
N ILE A 234 -11.42 34.60 10.92
CA ILE A 234 -11.26 34.88 12.36
C ILE A 234 -10.21 33.94 12.98
N VAL A 235 -10.17 32.68 12.53
CA VAL A 235 -9.15 31.68 12.89
C VAL A 235 -8.62 31.07 11.59
N PRO A 236 -7.40 31.38 11.17
CA PRO A 236 -6.85 30.84 9.93
C PRO A 236 -6.56 29.34 10.08
N LEU A 237 -7.27 28.52 9.31
CA LEU A 237 -7.03 27.06 9.26
C LEU A 237 -5.66 26.73 8.63
N PHE A 238 -5.22 27.58 7.71
CA PHE A 238 -3.93 27.47 7.04
C PHE A 238 -3.26 28.84 6.98
N SER A 239 -1.93 28.83 6.99
CA SER A 239 -1.11 30.02 6.78
C SER A 239 -0.13 29.72 5.65
N PHE A 240 -0.23 30.50 4.58
CA PHE A 240 0.66 30.38 3.43
C PHE A 240 1.22 31.75 3.06
N ASP A 241 2.49 31.75 2.68
CA ASP A 241 3.09 32.90 2.02
C ASP A 241 2.61 33.01 0.57
N LEU A 242 2.47 34.24 0.03
CA LEU A 242 1.93 34.47 -1.31
C LEU A 242 2.86 33.95 -2.42
N ASP A 243 4.17 34.03 -2.23
CA ASP A 243 5.15 33.49 -3.19
C ASP A 243 5.10 31.96 -3.19
N TRP A 244 4.92 31.36 -2.01
CA TRP A 244 4.69 29.93 -1.90
C TRP A 244 3.36 29.50 -2.55
N LEU A 245 2.26 30.23 -2.33
CA LEU A 245 0.96 29.95 -2.97
C LEU A 245 1.06 30.03 -4.50
N THR A 246 1.79 31.01 -5.01
CA THR A 246 2.02 31.15 -6.45
C THR A 246 2.78 29.95 -7.00
N THR A 247 3.78 29.47 -6.26
CA THR A 247 4.53 28.25 -6.61
C THR A 247 3.64 27.00 -6.56
N SER A 248 2.79 26.89 -5.55
CA SER A 248 1.83 25.79 -5.38
C SER A 248 0.81 25.74 -6.52
N TYR A 249 0.20 26.88 -6.90
CA TYR A 249 -0.72 26.95 -8.05
C TYR A 249 -0.03 26.51 -9.35
N ASN A 250 1.21 26.95 -9.57
CA ASN A 250 1.97 26.54 -10.75
C ASN A 250 2.25 25.02 -10.76
N ARG A 251 2.56 24.42 -9.61
CA ARG A 251 2.71 22.96 -9.49
C ARG A 251 1.39 22.24 -9.76
N LEU A 252 0.29 22.75 -9.22
CA LEU A 252 -1.05 22.19 -9.38
C LEU A 252 -1.58 22.29 -10.82
N GLU A 253 -1.30 23.40 -11.52
CA GLU A 253 -1.64 23.54 -12.94
C GLU A 253 -0.79 22.64 -13.83
N LYS A 254 0.53 22.57 -13.57
CA LYS A 254 1.41 21.58 -14.22
C LYS A 254 0.97 20.16 -13.92
N ALA A 255 0.37 19.93 -12.75
CA ALA A 255 -0.17 18.64 -12.35
C ALA A 255 -1.50 18.28 -13.00
N GLY A 256 -2.12 19.20 -13.73
CA GLY A 256 -3.47 19.07 -14.27
C GLY A 256 -4.56 19.10 -13.20
N ALA A 257 -4.22 19.33 -11.92
CA ALA A 257 -5.16 19.41 -10.82
C ALA A 257 -5.94 20.74 -10.82
N LEU A 258 -5.31 21.79 -11.36
CA LEU A 258 -5.95 23.08 -11.64
C LEU A 258 -5.88 23.39 -13.13
N GLN A 259 -6.86 24.14 -13.63
CA GLN A 259 -6.84 24.75 -14.95
C GLN A 259 -7.33 26.19 -14.84
N LYS A 260 -6.46 27.16 -15.17
CA LYS A 260 -6.72 28.60 -14.96
C LYS A 260 -7.10 28.88 -13.50
N GLY A 261 -6.41 28.20 -12.59
CA GLY A 261 -6.64 28.23 -11.14
C GLY A 261 -7.94 27.61 -10.63
N ALA A 262 -8.82 27.08 -11.50
CA ALA A 262 -10.02 26.35 -11.09
C ALA A 262 -9.75 24.85 -10.95
N LEU A 263 -10.46 24.19 -10.03
CA LEU A 263 -10.35 22.75 -9.82
C LEU A 263 -10.82 21.97 -11.05
N THR A 264 -9.99 21.08 -11.56
CA THR A 264 -10.37 20.17 -12.65
C THR A 264 -11.03 18.91 -12.11
N GLU A 265 -11.61 18.09 -12.98
CA GLU A 265 -12.10 16.75 -12.61
C GLU A 265 -10.98 15.88 -12.01
N LEU A 266 -9.76 15.99 -12.54
CA LEU A 266 -8.57 15.31 -12.01
C LEU A 266 -8.22 15.81 -10.61
N GLY A 267 -8.19 17.13 -10.39
CA GLY A 267 -7.91 17.72 -9.10
C GLY A 267 -8.97 17.40 -8.04
N LEU A 268 -10.23 17.32 -8.45
CA LEU A 268 -11.33 16.90 -7.58
C LEU A 268 -11.20 15.43 -7.18
N ALA A 269 -10.96 14.54 -8.14
CA ALA A 269 -10.73 13.12 -7.85
C ALA A 269 -9.53 12.94 -6.90
N GLN A 270 -8.43 13.66 -7.14
CA GLN A 270 -7.25 13.64 -6.26
C GLN A 270 -7.55 14.15 -4.84
N LEU A 271 -8.38 15.18 -4.72
CA LEU A 271 -8.80 15.71 -3.42
C LEU A 271 -9.71 14.73 -2.67
N GLN A 272 -10.62 14.05 -3.38
CA GLN A 272 -11.53 13.05 -2.81
C GLN A 272 -10.80 11.80 -2.27
N GLU A 273 -9.67 11.46 -2.89
CA GLU A 273 -8.87 10.30 -2.49
C GLU A 273 -7.89 10.58 -1.34
N CYS A 274 -7.70 11.85 -0.97
CA CYS A 274 -6.75 12.25 0.06
C CYS A 274 -7.40 12.39 1.45
N PRO A 275 -6.62 12.29 2.56
CA PRO A 275 -7.14 12.41 3.92
C PRO A 275 -7.84 13.74 4.23
N TRP A 276 -7.60 14.77 3.41
CA TRP A 276 -8.18 16.09 3.57
C TRP A 276 -9.59 16.21 2.98
N TRP A 277 -10.10 15.21 2.25
CA TRP A 277 -11.43 15.28 1.63
C TRP A 277 -12.55 15.64 2.60
N GLY A 278 -12.64 14.92 3.73
CA GLY A 278 -13.67 15.18 4.74
C GLY A 278 -13.58 16.60 5.31
N HIS A 279 -12.36 17.13 5.43
CA HIS A 279 -12.16 18.51 5.87
C HIS A 279 -12.55 19.52 4.78
N ALA A 280 -12.21 19.27 3.51
CA ALA A 280 -12.58 20.12 2.38
C ALA A 280 -14.10 20.17 2.18
N GLN A 281 -14.82 19.06 2.40
CA GLN A 281 -16.29 19.02 2.40
C GLN A 281 -16.87 19.91 3.50
N GLN A 282 -16.39 19.75 4.73
CA GLN A 282 -16.82 20.57 5.86
C GLN A 282 -16.56 22.06 5.62
N MET A 283 -15.36 22.40 5.11
CA MET A 283 -15.02 23.77 4.76
C MET A 283 -16.03 24.35 3.76
N LYS A 284 -16.36 23.61 2.69
CA LYS A 284 -17.32 24.06 1.67
C LYS A 284 -18.72 24.28 2.22
N GLU A 285 -19.16 23.49 3.19
CA GLU A 285 -20.47 23.63 3.83
C GLU A 285 -20.58 24.88 4.71
N VAL A 286 -19.46 25.37 5.25
CA VAL A 286 -19.40 26.56 6.13
C VAL A 286 -18.88 27.82 5.43
N SER A 287 -18.63 27.76 4.12
CA SER A 287 -18.05 28.83 3.29
C SER A 287 -19.07 29.76 2.65
#